data_AF-A0A059AZY0-F1
#
_entry.id   AF-A0A059AZY0-F1
#
_cell.length_a   1.000
_cell.length_b   1.000
_cell.length_c   1.000
_cell.angle_alpha   90.00
_cell.angle_beta   90.00
_cell.angle_gamma   90.00
#
_symmetry.space_group_name_H-M   'P 1'
#
loop_
_entity.id
_entity.type
_entity.pdbx_description
1 polymer ?
#
loop_
_entity_poly.entity_id
_entity_poly.type
_entity_poly.pdbx_seq_one_letter_code
_entity_poly.pdbx_strand_id
1 'polypeptide(L)'
;MVGLWGQGGVGKTSLAKAIYNAIFREFPGACFLERIRENSIDLVPLQEKLLSEHVFRGNQEIEISRNLVHQVLRYARGLPLALEVLGAFLCGRREPEWESTLQKLAKSPNKKINDVLKVSYDGLEPYAKEIFLHIACFFKGRSKEYIEKVLDSCEFDTTIGIEVLIECCLISEEAEKIQMHDLIQLMGMDIVKDEDRDDPINRSRLWLHDDVLDVLSEDKETKAIKAIVLQLPKPEDIYIGPDAFTKMKNLKLLILLNVDNSIQGLIHLPSGLMWFEWPNCGSTLEFSYGSKKLVGLDMRNSKIKEAPRHFNVRIYSVLFH
;
A
#
# COMPACT_ATOMS: atom_id res chain seq x y z
N MET A 1 19.03 5.09 8.62
CA MET A 1 18.43 6.04 9.57
C MET A 1 18.86 5.61 10.97
N VAL A 2 19.48 6.47 11.78
CA VAL A 2 19.95 6.12 13.13
C VAL A 2 19.02 6.78 14.15
N GLY A 3 18.34 5.97 14.96
CA GLY A 3 17.44 6.44 16.02
C GLY A 3 18.13 6.47 17.37
N LEU A 4 18.00 7.57 18.11
CA LEU A 4 18.43 7.68 19.51
C LEU A 4 17.20 7.63 20.43
N TRP A 5 17.04 6.56 21.20
CA TRP A 5 15.89 6.36 22.10
C TRP A 5 16.26 6.53 23.59
N GLY A 6 15.34 7.01 24.42
CA GLY A 6 15.50 7.14 25.89
C GLY A 6 14.53 8.14 26.54
N GLN A 7 14.48 8.19 27.88
CA GLN A 7 13.59 9.09 28.65
C GLN A 7 13.78 10.58 28.30
N GLY A 8 12.72 11.39 28.45
CA GLY A 8 12.74 12.85 28.20
C GLY A 8 13.80 13.58 29.05
N GLY A 9 14.40 14.65 28.53
CA GLY A 9 15.36 15.48 29.26
C GLY A 9 16.83 15.03 29.23
N VAL A 10 17.14 13.84 28.73
CA VAL A 10 18.50 13.24 28.76
C VAL A 10 19.48 13.84 27.72
N GLY A 11 19.11 14.92 27.02
CA GLY A 11 20.03 15.57 26.06
C GLY A 11 20.24 14.81 24.73
N LYS A 12 19.35 13.87 24.36
CA LYS A 12 19.43 13.11 23.10
C LYS A 12 19.56 13.99 21.86
N THR A 13 18.84 15.12 21.81
CA THR A 13 18.93 16.09 20.71
C THR A 13 20.32 16.73 20.65
N SER A 14 20.91 17.06 21.81
CA SER A 14 22.28 17.60 21.89
C SER A 14 23.31 16.58 21.43
N LEU A 15 23.13 15.31 21.78
CA LEU A 15 23.98 14.22 21.31
C LEU A 15 23.83 13.98 19.80
N ALA A 16 22.59 13.94 19.29
CA ALA A 16 22.31 13.85 17.85
C ALA A 16 22.99 14.99 17.08
N LYS A 17 22.93 16.22 17.63
CA LYS A 17 23.56 17.41 17.05
C LYS A 17 25.08 17.31 17.03
N ALA A 18 25.67 16.82 18.13
CA ALA A 18 27.11 16.61 18.22
C ALA A 18 27.59 15.57 17.21
N ILE A 19 26.88 14.44 17.08
CA ILE A 19 27.18 13.39 16.10
C ILE A 19 27.05 13.96 14.68
N TYR A 20 25.94 14.63 14.37
CA TYR A 20 25.76 15.29 13.07
C TYR A 20 26.91 16.23 12.75
N ASN A 21 27.24 17.16 13.65
CA ASN A 21 28.32 18.13 13.45
C ASN A 21 29.69 17.49 13.23
N ALA A 22 29.91 16.30 13.78
CA ALA A 22 31.15 15.56 13.61
C ALA A 22 31.27 14.92 12.22
N ILE A 23 30.16 14.39 11.66
CA ILE A 23 30.22 13.52 10.47
C ILE A 23 29.60 14.12 9.20
N PHE A 24 28.81 15.18 9.29
CA PHE A 24 28.01 15.66 8.15
C PHE A 24 28.86 16.08 6.93
N ARG A 25 30.11 16.51 7.16
CA ARG A 25 31.04 16.93 6.10
C ARG A 25 31.55 15.77 5.24
N GLU A 26 31.37 14.55 5.69
CA GLU A 26 31.74 13.34 4.94
C GLU A 26 30.69 12.97 3.87
N PHE A 27 29.52 13.63 3.87
CA PHE A 27 28.42 13.33 2.98
C PHE A 27 28.13 14.50 2.01
N PRO A 28 27.84 14.22 0.72
CA PRO A 28 27.52 15.26 -0.29
C PRO A 28 26.25 16.08 0.00
N GLY A 29 25.41 15.61 0.91
CA GLY A 29 24.19 16.25 1.39
C GLY A 29 23.93 15.82 2.82
N ALA A 30 23.67 16.80 3.70
CA ALA A 30 23.35 16.54 5.09
C ALA A 30 22.49 17.69 5.64
N CYS A 31 21.45 17.35 6.41
CA CYS A 31 20.58 18.31 7.08
C CYS A 31 20.29 17.83 8.50
N PHE A 32 20.37 18.73 9.48
CA PHE A 32 20.01 18.45 10.87
C PHE A 32 18.68 19.12 11.20
N LEU A 33 17.67 18.30 11.47
CA LEU A 33 16.34 18.77 11.86
C LEU A 33 16.19 18.73 13.38
N GLU A 34 16.23 19.90 14.01
CA GLU A 34 16.02 20.02 15.46
C GLU A 34 14.54 20.03 15.82
N ARG A 35 14.22 19.53 17.01
CA ARG A 35 12.94 19.77 17.70
C ARG A 35 11.70 19.37 16.88
N ILE A 36 11.74 18.20 16.24
CA ILE A 36 10.62 17.63 15.47
C ILE A 36 9.32 17.57 16.31
N ARG A 37 9.42 17.41 17.64
CA ARG A 37 8.25 17.42 18.56
C ARG A 37 7.72 18.80 18.94
N GLU A 38 8.51 19.89 18.87
CA GLU A 38 8.04 21.25 19.21
C GLU A 38 7.56 22.02 17.97
N ASN A 39 8.04 21.63 16.77
CA ASN A 39 7.58 22.15 15.48
C ASN A 39 6.40 21.35 14.89
N SER A 40 5.73 20.54 15.71
CA SER A 40 4.67 19.60 15.28
C SER A 40 3.36 20.28 14.81
N ILE A 41 3.34 21.61 14.74
CA ILE A 41 2.16 22.39 14.31
C ILE A 41 2.28 22.76 12.81
N ASP A 42 3.50 22.87 12.25
CA ASP A 42 3.68 23.03 10.80
C ASP A 42 5.10 22.64 10.35
N LEU A 43 5.23 21.47 9.69
CA LEU A 43 6.50 21.00 9.10
C LEU A 43 6.82 21.67 7.76
N VAL A 44 5.85 22.37 7.15
CA VAL A 44 5.97 22.95 5.82
C VAL A 44 7.15 23.92 5.69
N PRO A 45 7.40 24.87 6.64
CA PRO A 45 8.53 25.80 6.52
C PRO A 45 9.90 25.11 6.51
N LEU A 46 10.06 24.01 7.26
CA LEU A 46 11.30 23.23 7.28
C LEU A 46 11.49 22.47 5.97
N GLN A 47 10.41 21.92 5.41
CA GLN A 47 10.45 21.24 4.13
C GLN A 47 10.69 22.21 2.96
N GLU A 48 10.08 23.40 2.98
CA GLU A 48 10.34 24.48 2.02
C GLU A 48 11.81 24.88 2.05
N LYS A 49 12.39 25.03 3.25
CA LYS A 49 13.81 25.32 3.42
C LYS A 49 14.71 24.21 2.87
N LEU A 50 14.41 22.95 3.18
CA LEU A 50 15.20 21.83 2.66
C LEU A 50 15.11 21.76 1.12
N LEU A 51 13.92 21.97 0.56
CA LEU A 51 13.73 21.98 -0.89
C LEU A 51 14.49 23.15 -1.54
N SER A 52 14.44 24.34 -0.95
CA SER A 52 15.08 25.54 -1.51
C SER A 52 16.61 25.41 -1.57
N GLU A 53 17.23 24.76 -0.58
CA GLU A 53 18.67 24.43 -0.57
C GLU A 53 19.11 23.51 -1.73
N HIS A 54 18.17 22.77 -2.32
CA HIS A 54 18.43 21.86 -3.44
C HIS A 54 18.00 22.42 -4.79
N VAL A 55 16.90 23.18 -4.83
CA VAL A 55 16.33 23.76 -6.04
C VAL A 55 17.08 25.02 -6.50
N PHE A 56 17.52 25.87 -5.56
CA PHE A 56 18.11 27.18 -5.87
C PHE A 56 19.64 27.17 -5.71
N ARG A 57 20.30 26.06 -6.04
CA ARG A 57 21.76 25.98 -6.06
C ARG A 57 22.30 26.80 -7.24
N GLY A 58 22.48 28.09 -7.02
CA GLY A 58 22.97 29.06 -8.00
C GLY A 58 22.05 30.29 -8.05
N ASN A 59 22.62 31.48 -8.23
CA ASN A 59 21.94 32.79 -8.23
C ASN A 59 20.95 32.96 -9.42
N GLN A 60 19.99 32.06 -9.59
CA GLN A 60 18.91 32.20 -10.55
C GLN A 60 17.62 32.52 -9.81
N GLU A 61 17.11 33.73 -10.04
CA GLU A 61 15.76 34.14 -9.65
C GLU A 61 14.75 33.44 -10.57
N ILE A 62 14.53 32.14 -10.34
CA ILE A 62 13.41 31.43 -10.95
C ILE A 62 12.22 31.58 -10.01
N GLU A 63 11.26 32.41 -10.41
CA GLU A 63 9.99 32.54 -9.71
C GLU A 63 9.15 31.29 -9.99
N ILE A 64 9.08 30.40 -9.01
CA ILE A 64 8.21 29.21 -9.05
C ILE A 64 6.99 29.49 -8.18
N SER A 65 5.81 29.23 -8.73
CA SER A 65 4.54 29.35 -8.03
C SER A 65 4.56 28.54 -6.75
N ARG A 66 4.12 29.20 -5.68
CA ARG A 66 4.00 28.59 -4.35
C ARG A 66 3.15 27.30 -4.39
N ASN A 67 2.19 27.21 -5.31
CA ASN A 67 1.37 26.02 -5.51
C ASN A 67 2.23 24.81 -5.92
N LEU A 68 3.15 24.98 -6.88
CA LEU A 68 4.02 23.90 -7.34
C LEU A 68 4.98 23.43 -6.23
N VAL A 69 5.51 24.37 -5.44
CA VAL A 69 6.29 24.04 -4.24
C VAL A 69 5.45 23.16 -3.31
N HIS A 70 4.23 23.56 -2.99
CA HIS A 70 3.33 22.79 -2.11
C HIS A 70 3.00 21.40 -2.69
N GLN A 71 2.86 21.25 -4.01
CA GLN A 71 2.64 19.95 -4.63
C GLN A 71 3.86 19.02 -4.47
N VAL A 72 5.08 19.54 -4.61
CA VAL A 72 6.32 18.78 -4.36
C VAL A 72 6.40 18.36 -2.88
N LEU A 73 6.12 19.29 -1.96
CA LEU A 73 6.11 18.97 -0.53
C LEU A 73 5.06 17.91 -0.17
N ARG A 74 3.87 18.02 -0.78
CA ARG A 74 2.79 17.06 -0.63
C ARG A 74 3.14 15.69 -1.20
N TYR A 75 3.90 15.63 -2.30
CA TYR A 75 4.40 14.36 -2.82
C TYR A 75 5.44 13.73 -1.89
N ALA A 76 6.37 14.54 -1.36
CA ALA A 76 7.42 14.05 -0.47
C ALA A 76 6.93 13.67 0.93
N ARG A 77 5.82 14.28 1.41
CA ARG A 77 5.17 14.03 2.72
C ARG A 77 6.12 13.98 3.92
N GLY A 78 7.17 14.79 3.90
CA GLY A 78 8.11 14.88 5.00
C GLY A 78 9.30 13.95 4.90
N LEU A 79 9.41 13.10 3.87
CA LEU A 79 10.63 12.33 3.60
C LEU A 79 11.73 13.26 3.08
N PRO A 80 12.80 13.52 3.86
CA PRO A 80 13.85 14.46 3.47
C PRO A 80 14.56 14.02 2.19
N LEU A 81 14.76 12.70 2.03
CA LEU A 81 15.37 12.13 0.84
C LEU A 81 14.54 12.37 -0.44
N ALA A 82 13.21 12.28 -0.35
CA ALA A 82 12.35 12.56 -1.49
C ALA A 82 12.48 14.03 -1.91
N LEU A 83 12.57 14.95 -0.93
CA LEU A 83 12.81 16.37 -1.18
C LEU A 83 14.19 16.62 -1.81
N GLU A 84 15.23 15.93 -1.36
CA GLU A 84 16.58 16.04 -1.95
C GLU A 84 16.60 15.57 -3.40
N VAL A 85 16.02 14.39 -3.69
CA VAL A 85 15.99 13.84 -5.06
C VAL A 85 15.17 14.73 -5.99
N LEU A 86 14.01 15.20 -5.54
CA LEU A 86 13.15 16.09 -6.34
C LEU A 86 13.78 17.47 -6.51
N GLY A 87 14.35 18.04 -5.45
CA GLY A 87 15.01 19.34 -5.50
C GLY A 87 16.18 19.34 -6.48
N ALA A 88 17.03 18.30 -6.44
CA ALA A 88 18.11 18.13 -7.40
C ALA A 88 17.62 17.94 -8.84
N PHE A 89 16.51 17.22 -9.05
CA PHE A 89 15.95 16.98 -10.37
C PHE A 89 15.28 18.23 -10.98
N LEU A 90 14.68 19.07 -10.14
CA LEU A 90 13.94 20.28 -10.52
C LEU A 90 14.82 21.54 -10.58
N CYS A 91 16.03 21.49 -10.03
CA CYS A 91 17.00 22.58 -10.05
C CYS A 91 17.22 23.12 -11.48
N GLY A 92 17.05 24.43 -11.67
CA GLY A 92 17.24 25.13 -12.96
C GLY A 92 16.11 24.93 -13.99
N ARG A 93 15.03 24.22 -13.65
CA ARG A 93 13.87 24.00 -14.53
C ARG A 93 12.79 25.07 -14.34
N ARG A 94 12.00 25.33 -15.38
CA ARG A 94 10.86 26.28 -15.36
C ARG A 94 9.56 25.61 -14.89
N GLU A 95 8.56 26.41 -14.52
CA GLU A 95 7.25 25.91 -14.07
C GLU A 95 6.60 24.84 -14.96
N PRO A 96 6.58 24.95 -16.31
CA PRO A 96 5.96 23.92 -17.15
C PRO A 96 6.64 22.55 -17.01
N GLU A 97 7.95 22.53 -16.75
CA GLU A 97 8.70 21.29 -16.53
C GLU A 97 8.42 20.72 -15.13
N TRP A 98 8.19 21.58 -14.13
CA TRP A 98 7.74 21.16 -12.80
C TRP A 98 6.36 20.51 -12.87
N GLU A 99 5.41 21.17 -13.55
CA GLU A 99 4.06 20.63 -13.78
C GLU A 99 4.12 19.28 -14.48
N SER A 100 4.86 19.19 -15.59
CA SER A 100 5.03 17.93 -16.32
C SER A 100 5.66 16.83 -15.45
N THR A 101 6.64 17.18 -14.62
CA THR A 101 7.27 16.25 -13.67
C THR A 101 6.27 15.75 -12.64
N LEU A 102 5.50 16.64 -12.02
CA LEU A 102 4.47 16.29 -11.03
C LEU A 102 3.36 15.43 -11.64
N GLN A 103 2.93 15.74 -12.88
CA GLN A 103 1.99 14.91 -13.63
C GLN A 103 2.54 13.50 -13.90
N LYS A 104 3.83 13.39 -14.21
CA LYS A 104 4.49 12.08 -14.38
C LYS A 104 4.56 11.31 -13.05
N LEU A 105 4.92 11.99 -11.96
CA LEU A 105 5.03 11.40 -10.62
C LEU A 105 3.69 10.92 -10.06
N ALA A 106 2.59 11.55 -10.46
CA ALA A 106 1.24 11.11 -10.15
C ALA A 106 0.89 9.76 -10.82
N LYS A 107 1.50 9.43 -11.96
CA LYS A 107 1.28 8.18 -12.68
C LYS A 107 2.22 7.06 -12.24
N SER A 108 3.50 7.39 -12.09
CA SER A 108 4.55 6.44 -11.71
C SER A 108 5.54 7.12 -10.77
N PRO A 109 5.87 6.52 -9.62
CA PRO A 109 6.84 7.07 -8.69
C PRO A 109 8.23 7.24 -9.32
N ASN A 110 9.03 8.18 -8.78
CA ASN A 110 10.38 8.42 -9.29
C ASN A 110 11.27 7.20 -9.03
N LYS A 111 11.88 6.66 -10.10
CA LYS A 111 12.75 5.48 -10.00
C LYS A 111 13.85 5.63 -8.94
N LYS A 112 14.54 6.78 -8.86
CA LYS A 112 15.61 6.98 -7.88
C LYS A 112 15.09 7.00 -6.44
N ILE A 113 13.90 7.56 -6.20
CA ILE A 113 13.27 7.53 -4.87
C ILE A 113 12.89 6.09 -4.52
N ASN A 114 12.29 5.36 -5.47
CA ASN A 114 11.93 3.96 -5.29
C ASN A 114 13.15 3.10 -5.03
N ASP A 115 14.24 3.23 -5.79
CA ASP A 115 15.45 2.46 -5.64
C ASP A 115 16.03 2.58 -4.21
N VAL A 116 15.96 3.79 -3.61
CA VAL A 116 16.45 3.98 -2.23
C VAL A 116 15.47 3.43 -1.20
N LEU A 117 14.16 3.65 -1.36
CA LEU A 117 13.16 3.10 -0.43
C LEU A 117 13.11 1.57 -0.47
N LYS A 118 13.35 0.99 -1.66
CA LYS A 118 13.33 -0.44 -1.92
C LYS A 118 14.46 -1.18 -1.22
N VAL A 119 15.56 -0.52 -0.85
CA VAL A 119 16.65 -1.16 -0.07
C VAL A 119 16.13 -1.81 1.21
N SER A 120 15.24 -1.12 1.95
CA SER A 120 14.64 -1.68 3.16
C SER A 120 13.72 -2.86 2.85
N TYR A 121 12.99 -2.82 1.74
CA TYR A 121 12.15 -3.92 1.28
C TYR A 121 12.98 -5.13 0.84
N ASP A 122 14.06 -4.92 0.08
CA ASP A 122 14.90 -5.98 -0.46
C ASP A 122 15.60 -6.76 0.66
N GLY A 123 15.87 -6.12 1.79
CA GLY A 123 16.40 -6.74 3.01
C GLY A 123 15.39 -7.58 3.82
N LEU A 124 14.09 -7.54 3.50
CA LEU A 124 13.08 -8.35 4.18
C LEU A 124 13.17 -9.82 3.78
N GLU A 125 12.83 -10.69 4.73
CA GLU A 125 12.58 -12.11 4.46
C GLU A 125 11.37 -12.31 3.52
N PRO A 126 11.34 -13.41 2.74
CA PRO A 126 10.28 -13.64 1.75
C PRO A 126 8.85 -13.56 2.31
N TYR A 127 8.60 -14.05 3.53
CA TYR A 127 7.27 -14.00 4.14
C TYR A 127 6.86 -12.56 4.48
N ALA A 128 7.78 -11.76 5.03
CA ALA A 128 7.55 -10.36 5.37
C ALA A 128 7.34 -9.49 4.12
N LYS A 129 8.00 -9.83 3.00
CA LYS A 129 7.75 -9.19 1.68
C LYS A 129 6.30 -9.38 1.23
N GLU A 130 5.76 -10.59 1.34
CA GLU A 130 4.36 -10.84 0.96
C GLU A 130 3.38 -10.05 1.85
N ILE A 131 3.62 -9.98 3.16
CA ILE A 131 2.81 -9.18 4.11
C ILE A 131 2.90 -7.69 3.77
N PHE A 132 4.11 -7.18 3.52
CA PHE A 132 4.32 -5.80 3.09
C PHE A 132 3.50 -5.45 1.84
N LEU A 133 3.55 -6.30 0.81
CA LEU A 133 2.79 -6.09 -0.42
C LEU A 133 1.28 -6.15 -0.20
N HIS A 134 0.78 -7.04 0.67
CA HIS A 134 -0.64 -7.04 1.06
C HIS A 134 -1.04 -5.71 1.74
N ILE A 135 -0.22 -5.20 2.66
CA ILE A 135 -0.51 -3.91 3.32
C ILE A 135 -0.47 -2.76 2.32
N ALA A 136 0.56 -2.72 1.46
CA ALA A 136 0.73 -1.66 0.48
C ALA A 136 -0.45 -1.62 -0.50
N CYS A 137 -0.83 -2.76 -1.07
CA CYS A 137 -1.89 -2.85 -2.07
C CYS A 137 -3.29 -2.68 -1.47
N PHE A 138 -3.55 -3.23 -0.28
CA PHE A 138 -4.93 -3.45 0.20
C PHE A 138 -5.24 -2.89 1.58
N PHE A 139 -4.29 -2.93 2.52
CA PHE A 139 -4.63 -2.81 3.96
C PHE A 139 -4.09 -1.56 4.67
N LYS A 140 -3.48 -0.61 3.97
CA LYS A 140 -3.17 0.70 4.58
C LYS A 140 -4.41 1.32 5.21
N GLY A 141 -4.28 1.72 6.47
CA GLY A 141 -5.31 2.37 7.26
C GLY A 141 -6.36 1.42 7.86
N ARG A 142 -6.21 0.09 7.68
CA ARG A 142 -7.07 -0.91 8.32
C ARG A 142 -6.58 -1.23 9.73
N SER A 143 -7.47 -1.79 10.57
CA SER A 143 -7.10 -2.17 11.92
C SER A 143 -6.14 -3.36 11.91
N LYS A 144 -5.19 -3.39 12.86
CA LYS A 144 -4.24 -4.50 13.03
C LYS A 144 -4.96 -5.84 13.16
N GLU A 145 -5.98 -5.89 14.01
CA GLU A 145 -6.82 -7.07 14.23
C GLU A 145 -7.45 -7.62 12.93
N TYR A 146 -7.96 -6.73 12.07
CA TYR A 146 -8.55 -7.15 10.80
C TYR A 146 -7.50 -7.72 9.85
N ILE A 147 -6.32 -7.10 9.78
CA ILE A 147 -5.22 -7.55 8.93
C ILE A 147 -4.74 -8.93 9.39
N GLU A 148 -4.50 -9.12 10.68
CA GLU A 148 -4.12 -10.42 11.26
C GLU A 148 -5.17 -11.48 10.95
N LYS A 149 -6.46 -11.18 11.17
CA LYS A 149 -7.56 -12.10 10.85
C LYS A 149 -7.54 -12.57 9.39
N VAL A 150 -7.35 -11.65 8.44
CA VAL A 150 -7.38 -11.95 7.00
C VAL A 150 -6.13 -12.71 6.57
N LEU A 151 -4.95 -12.26 6.98
CA LEU A 151 -3.68 -12.80 6.52
C LEU A 151 -3.32 -14.13 7.23
N ASP A 152 -3.63 -14.29 8.51
CA ASP A 152 -3.43 -15.58 9.20
C ASP A 152 -4.32 -16.67 8.61
N SER A 153 -5.53 -16.32 8.14
CA SER A 153 -6.40 -17.23 7.38
C SER A 153 -5.75 -17.71 6.08
N CYS A 154 -4.79 -16.95 5.54
CA CYS A 154 -4.02 -17.27 4.34
C CYS A 154 -2.66 -17.93 4.65
N GLU A 155 -2.46 -18.42 5.88
CA GLU A 155 -1.24 -19.09 6.37
C GLU A 155 -0.01 -18.17 6.47
N PHE A 156 -0.21 -16.87 6.70
CA PHE A 156 0.88 -15.95 7.03
C PHE A 156 1.11 -15.87 8.54
N ASP A 157 2.37 -15.70 8.96
CA ASP A 157 2.70 -15.35 10.34
C ASP A 157 2.57 -13.82 10.53
N THR A 158 1.32 -13.32 10.54
CA THR A 158 1.04 -11.89 10.37
C THR A 158 1.53 -11.05 11.54
N THR A 159 1.34 -11.53 12.78
CA THR A 159 1.77 -10.78 13.97
C THR A 159 3.27 -10.49 13.95
N ILE A 160 4.12 -11.50 13.77
CA ILE A 160 5.58 -11.29 13.68
C ILE A 160 5.96 -10.50 12.41
N GLY A 161 5.26 -10.71 11.30
CA GLY A 161 5.50 -9.95 10.08
C GLY A 161 5.23 -8.46 10.25
N ILE A 162 4.14 -8.07 10.93
CA ILE A 162 3.83 -6.66 11.23
C ILE A 162 4.91 -6.06 12.13
N GLU A 163 5.33 -6.77 13.19
CA GLU A 163 6.39 -6.27 14.07
C GLU A 163 7.71 -6.03 13.32
N VAL A 164 8.13 -6.96 12.45
CA VAL A 164 9.34 -6.78 11.60
C VAL A 164 9.21 -5.56 10.69
N LEU A 165 8.03 -5.31 10.10
CA LEU A 165 7.81 -4.15 9.23
C LEU A 165 7.82 -2.82 10.01
N ILE A 166 7.35 -2.82 11.26
CA ILE A 166 7.44 -1.67 12.18
C ILE A 166 8.90 -1.40 12.55
N GLU A 167 9.65 -2.44 12.92
CA GLU A 167 11.08 -2.34 13.24
C GLU A 167 11.89 -1.78 12.05
N CYS A 168 11.52 -2.18 10.83
CA CYS A 168 12.10 -1.66 9.59
C CYS A 168 11.61 -0.26 9.21
N CYS A 169 10.72 0.35 10.00
CA CYS A 169 10.08 1.64 9.74
C CYS A 169 9.37 1.70 8.36
N LEU A 170 8.90 0.56 7.86
CA LEU A 170 8.15 0.47 6.61
C LEU A 170 6.65 0.73 6.83
N ILE A 171 6.16 0.44 8.03
CA ILE A 171 4.80 0.75 8.50
C ILE A 171 4.87 1.31 9.92
N SER A 172 3.77 1.89 10.39
CA SER A 172 3.56 2.30 11.78
C SER A 172 2.18 1.86 12.27
N GLU A 173 1.99 1.82 13.58
CA GLU A 173 0.69 1.59 14.21
C GLU A 173 0.21 2.87 14.87
N GLU A 174 -0.96 3.35 14.45
CA GLU A 174 -1.58 4.59 14.94
C GLU A 174 -3.06 4.34 15.23
N ALA A 175 -3.48 4.52 16.48
CA ALA A 175 -4.86 4.28 16.93
C ALA A 175 -5.41 2.91 16.45
N GLU A 176 -4.65 1.83 16.73
CA GLU A 176 -4.94 0.44 16.34
C GLU A 176 -5.02 0.19 14.83
N LYS A 177 -4.59 1.15 14.00
CA LYS A 177 -4.57 1.05 12.54
C LYS A 177 -3.15 1.04 12.00
N ILE A 178 -2.91 0.17 11.04
CA ILE A 178 -1.63 0.12 10.34
C ILE A 178 -1.56 1.24 9.32
N GLN A 179 -0.59 2.14 9.48
CA GLN A 179 -0.27 3.20 8.54
C GLN A 179 0.96 2.84 7.72
N MET A 180 0.99 3.34 6.49
CA MET A 180 2.13 3.21 5.59
C MET A 180 2.33 4.55 4.88
N HIS A 181 3.56 5.05 4.89
CA HIS A 181 3.88 6.30 4.21
C HIS A 181 3.55 6.21 2.71
N ASP A 182 2.95 7.25 2.14
CA ASP A 182 2.49 7.25 0.74
C ASP A 182 3.57 6.81 -0.26
N LEU A 183 4.80 7.31 -0.13
CA LEU A 183 5.90 6.92 -1.02
C LEU A 183 6.34 5.45 -0.82
N ILE A 184 6.23 4.90 0.39
CA ILE A 184 6.51 3.48 0.65
C ILE A 184 5.39 2.61 0.04
N GLN A 185 4.14 3.06 0.19
CA GLN A 185 2.99 2.41 -0.42
C GLN A 185 3.10 2.40 -1.95
N LEU A 186 3.41 3.55 -2.55
CA LEU A 186 3.61 3.67 -4.00
C LEU A 186 4.75 2.77 -4.48
N MET A 187 5.85 2.65 -3.73
CA MET A 187 6.94 1.73 -4.03
C MET A 187 6.47 0.26 -3.95
N GLY A 188 5.70 -0.13 -2.93
CA GLY A 188 5.11 -1.47 -2.85
C GLY A 188 4.15 -1.79 -4.00
N MET A 189 3.31 -0.83 -4.40
CA MET A 189 2.42 -0.96 -5.55
C MET A 189 3.19 -1.05 -6.87
N ASP A 190 4.28 -0.29 -7.02
CA ASP A 190 5.16 -0.30 -8.20
C ASP A 190 5.87 -1.65 -8.35
N ILE A 191 6.27 -2.29 -7.25
CA ILE A 191 6.84 -3.65 -7.26
C ILE A 191 5.88 -4.66 -7.89
N VAL A 192 4.59 -4.61 -7.54
CA VAL A 192 3.60 -5.53 -8.14
C VAL A 192 3.34 -5.17 -9.61
N LYS A 193 3.27 -3.88 -9.95
CA LYS A 193 3.13 -3.45 -11.35
C LYS A 193 4.34 -3.83 -12.20
N ASP A 194 5.52 -3.96 -11.60
CA ASP A 194 6.74 -4.40 -12.28
C ASP A 194 6.80 -5.91 -12.54
N GLU A 195 5.90 -6.71 -11.97
CA GLU A 195 5.78 -8.13 -12.33
C GLU A 195 5.35 -8.27 -13.80
N ASP A 196 4.43 -7.42 -14.24
CA ASP A 196 4.09 -7.21 -15.65
C ASP A 196 3.45 -5.82 -15.82
N ARG A 197 4.12 -4.92 -16.55
CA ARG A 197 3.66 -3.53 -16.71
C ARG A 197 2.48 -3.39 -17.65
N ASP A 198 2.30 -4.34 -18.56
CA ASP A 198 1.34 -4.24 -19.65
C ASP A 198 0.11 -5.12 -19.40
N ASP A 199 0.30 -6.31 -18.80
CA ASP A 199 -0.79 -7.29 -18.63
C ASP A 199 -1.07 -7.60 -17.14
N PRO A 200 -2.21 -7.13 -16.58
CA PRO A 200 -2.56 -7.39 -15.18
C PRO A 200 -2.78 -8.88 -14.86
N ILE A 201 -3.03 -9.74 -15.85
CA ILE A 201 -3.27 -11.17 -15.62
C ILE A 201 -2.04 -11.91 -15.07
N ASN A 202 -0.85 -11.33 -15.29
CA ASN A 202 0.44 -11.86 -14.87
C ASN A 202 0.92 -11.28 -13.53
N ARG A 203 0.13 -10.40 -12.90
CA ARG A 203 0.42 -9.84 -11.58
C ARG A 203 -0.11 -10.72 -10.45
N SER A 204 0.52 -10.63 -9.30
CA SER A 204 0.21 -11.39 -8.09
C SER A 204 -0.96 -10.80 -7.31
N ARG A 205 -1.21 -9.49 -7.46
CA ARG A 205 -2.20 -8.72 -6.70
C ARG A 205 -2.93 -7.74 -7.60
N LEU A 206 -4.26 -7.66 -7.47
CA LEU A 206 -5.09 -6.70 -8.20
C LEU A 206 -5.97 -5.89 -7.24
N TRP A 207 -5.99 -4.57 -7.43
CA TRP A 207 -6.81 -3.63 -6.65
C TRP A 207 -7.42 -2.50 -7.48
N LEU A 208 -7.00 -2.32 -8.73
CA LEU A 208 -7.53 -1.30 -9.63
C LEU A 208 -8.79 -1.84 -10.30
N HIS A 209 -9.83 -1.00 -10.36
CA HIS A 209 -11.12 -1.35 -10.95
C HIS A 209 -10.95 -1.90 -12.38
N ASP A 210 -10.28 -1.14 -13.25
CA ASP A 210 -10.14 -1.50 -14.67
C ASP A 210 -9.35 -2.80 -14.84
N ASP A 211 -8.20 -2.93 -14.15
CA ASP A 211 -7.40 -4.17 -14.16
C ASP A 211 -8.21 -5.40 -13.71
N VAL A 212 -9.06 -5.26 -12.68
CA VAL A 212 -9.89 -6.36 -12.19
C VAL A 212 -10.96 -6.72 -13.22
N LEU A 213 -11.63 -5.75 -13.82
CA LEU A 213 -12.63 -6.00 -14.86
C LEU A 213 -12.04 -6.70 -16.09
N ASP A 214 -10.88 -6.23 -16.55
CA ASP A 214 -10.18 -6.81 -17.70
C ASP A 214 -9.86 -8.28 -17.44
N VAL A 215 -9.30 -8.57 -16.27
CA VAL A 215 -8.95 -9.94 -15.87
C VAL A 215 -10.17 -10.83 -15.65
N LEU A 216 -11.27 -10.32 -15.10
CA LEU A 216 -12.50 -11.11 -14.91
C LEU A 216 -13.21 -11.43 -16.24
N SER A 217 -12.97 -10.61 -17.26
CA SER A 217 -13.53 -10.78 -18.60
C SER A 217 -12.67 -11.69 -19.50
N GLU A 218 -11.43 -11.95 -19.11
CA GLU A 218 -10.49 -12.82 -19.83
C GLU A 218 -10.83 -14.32 -19.70
N ASP A 219 -10.60 -15.08 -20.77
CA ASP A 219 -10.73 -16.55 -20.78
C ASP A 219 -9.45 -17.31 -20.46
N LYS A 220 -8.32 -16.60 -20.29
CA LYS A 220 -7.03 -17.23 -20.01
C LYS A 220 -6.94 -17.71 -18.55
N GLU A 221 -6.38 -18.90 -18.37
CA GLU A 221 -6.01 -19.38 -17.04
C GLU A 221 -4.74 -18.65 -16.56
N THR A 222 -4.68 -18.37 -15.25
CA THR A 222 -3.50 -17.77 -14.62
C THR A 222 -3.17 -18.42 -13.28
N LYS A 223 -1.87 -18.52 -13.02
CA LYS A 223 -1.29 -18.94 -11.74
C LYS A 223 -0.61 -17.78 -11.01
N ALA A 224 -0.55 -16.60 -11.63
CA ALA A 224 0.13 -15.46 -11.05
C ALA A 224 -0.70 -14.84 -9.93
N ILE A 225 -2.00 -14.61 -10.18
CA ILE A 225 -2.89 -13.91 -9.25
C ILE A 225 -3.09 -14.74 -7.98
N LYS A 226 -2.67 -14.15 -6.85
CA LYS A 226 -2.83 -14.69 -5.49
C LYS A 226 -3.92 -13.96 -4.70
N ALA A 227 -4.15 -12.68 -4.99
CA ALA A 227 -5.11 -11.86 -4.25
C ALA A 227 -5.80 -10.79 -5.11
N ILE A 228 -7.09 -10.63 -4.89
CA ILE A 228 -7.91 -9.57 -5.48
C ILE A 228 -8.64 -8.84 -4.34
N VAL A 229 -8.47 -7.53 -4.26
CA VAL A 229 -9.23 -6.67 -3.34
C VAL A 229 -9.78 -5.51 -4.13
N LEU A 230 -11.05 -5.59 -4.50
CA LEU A 230 -11.76 -4.51 -5.18
C LEU A 230 -12.62 -3.76 -4.17
N GLN A 231 -12.31 -2.49 -3.94
CA GLN A 231 -13.07 -1.62 -3.07
C GLN A 231 -13.54 -0.39 -3.85
N LEU A 232 -14.83 -0.32 -4.13
CA LEU A 232 -15.42 0.81 -4.84
C LEU A 232 -15.82 1.92 -3.87
N PRO A 233 -15.73 3.20 -4.26
CA PRO A 233 -16.08 4.32 -3.39
C PRO A 233 -17.58 4.38 -3.08
N LYS A 234 -18.41 3.82 -3.96
CA LYS A 234 -19.86 3.69 -3.84
C LYS A 234 -20.29 2.34 -4.43
N PRO A 235 -21.45 1.81 -4.03
CA PRO A 235 -22.02 0.62 -4.65
C PRO A 235 -22.12 0.79 -6.17
N GLU A 236 -21.61 -0.19 -6.91
CA GLU A 236 -21.63 -0.23 -8.36
C GLU A 236 -21.81 -1.67 -8.84
N ASP A 237 -22.59 -1.82 -9.90
CA ASP A 237 -22.94 -3.11 -10.48
C ASP A 237 -21.84 -3.57 -11.44
N ILE A 238 -21.22 -4.69 -11.13
CA ILE A 238 -20.17 -5.30 -11.93
C ILE A 238 -20.63 -6.67 -12.39
N TYR A 239 -20.57 -6.88 -13.71
CA TYR A 239 -20.78 -8.20 -14.26
C TYR A 239 -19.61 -9.12 -13.91
N ILE A 240 -19.88 -10.15 -13.12
CA ILE A 240 -18.94 -11.23 -12.84
C ILE A 240 -19.50 -12.51 -13.45
N GLY A 241 -18.81 -13.02 -14.47
CA GLY A 241 -19.17 -14.28 -15.12
C GLY A 241 -19.06 -15.47 -14.16
N PRO A 242 -19.90 -16.52 -14.32
CA PRO A 242 -19.95 -17.67 -13.41
C PRO A 242 -18.59 -18.32 -13.12
N ASP A 243 -17.74 -18.40 -14.14
CA ASP A 243 -16.45 -19.09 -14.07
C ASP A 243 -15.24 -18.15 -13.94
N ALA A 244 -15.46 -16.84 -13.76
CA ALA A 244 -14.41 -15.82 -13.80
C ALA A 244 -13.24 -16.14 -12.85
N PHE A 245 -13.54 -16.55 -11.62
CA PHE A 245 -12.50 -16.86 -10.61
C PHE A 245 -11.90 -18.26 -10.75
N THR A 246 -12.56 -19.19 -11.46
CA THR A 246 -12.08 -20.59 -11.60
C THR A 246 -10.79 -20.72 -12.41
N LYS A 247 -10.50 -19.69 -13.21
CA LYS A 247 -9.30 -19.55 -14.04
C LYS A 247 -8.06 -19.17 -13.22
N MET A 248 -8.25 -18.64 -12.00
CA MET A 248 -7.19 -18.15 -11.13
C MET A 248 -6.79 -19.22 -10.11
N LYS A 249 -5.92 -20.16 -10.52
CA LYS A 249 -5.66 -21.39 -9.74
C LYS A 249 -4.99 -21.15 -8.39
N ASN A 250 -4.31 -20.02 -8.22
CA ASN A 250 -3.57 -19.67 -7.00
C ASN A 250 -4.24 -18.55 -6.18
N LEU A 251 -5.48 -18.17 -6.53
CA LEU A 251 -6.22 -17.16 -5.78
C LEU A 251 -6.52 -17.65 -4.36
N LYS A 252 -5.93 -16.99 -3.37
CA LYS A 252 -6.10 -17.27 -1.93
C LYS A 252 -6.98 -16.24 -1.22
N LEU A 253 -6.95 -14.98 -1.67
CA LEU A 253 -7.63 -13.86 -1.03
C LEU A 253 -8.54 -13.14 -2.03
N LEU A 254 -9.84 -13.06 -1.73
CA LEU A 254 -10.81 -12.32 -2.54
C LEU A 254 -11.68 -11.43 -1.65
N ILE A 255 -11.63 -10.12 -1.86
CA ILE A 255 -12.43 -9.12 -1.15
C ILE A 255 -13.11 -8.22 -2.18
N LEU A 256 -14.44 -8.13 -2.12
CA LEU A 256 -15.28 -7.32 -3.00
C LEU A 256 -16.17 -6.42 -2.14
N LEU A 257 -15.80 -5.14 -2.04
CA LEU A 257 -16.51 -4.14 -1.23
C LEU A 257 -17.21 -3.14 -2.14
N ASN A 258 -18.49 -2.89 -1.85
CA ASN A 258 -19.37 -2.04 -2.67
C ASN A 258 -19.50 -2.53 -4.12
N VAL A 259 -19.33 -3.83 -4.33
CA VAL A 259 -19.55 -4.48 -5.62
C VAL A 259 -20.91 -5.17 -5.57
N ASP A 260 -21.83 -4.72 -6.39
CA ASP A 260 -23.09 -5.42 -6.64
C ASP A 260 -22.93 -6.30 -7.89
N ASN A 261 -23.71 -7.38 -7.95
CA ASN A 261 -23.88 -8.16 -9.17
C ASN A 261 -25.38 -8.40 -9.36
N SER A 262 -26.03 -7.50 -10.10
CA SER A 262 -27.47 -7.51 -10.34
C SER A 262 -27.93 -8.78 -11.06
N ILE A 263 -27.02 -9.46 -11.75
CA ILE A 263 -27.29 -10.76 -12.35
C ILE A 263 -27.21 -11.80 -11.24
N GLN A 264 -28.38 -12.11 -10.66
CA GLN A 264 -28.54 -13.26 -9.76
C GLN A 264 -28.19 -14.53 -10.53
N GLY A 265 -26.96 -15.00 -10.33
CA GLY A 265 -26.39 -16.15 -10.98
C GLY A 265 -25.52 -16.95 -10.02
N LEU A 266 -25.12 -18.12 -10.50
CA LEU A 266 -24.14 -18.95 -9.82
C LEU A 266 -22.73 -18.42 -10.11
N ILE A 267 -21.92 -18.25 -9.07
CA ILE A 267 -20.49 -17.91 -9.19
C ILE A 267 -19.68 -19.05 -8.59
N HIS A 268 -18.74 -19.56 -9.37
CA HIS A 268 -17.82 -20.61 -8.98
C HIS A 268 -16.54 -19.99 -8.40
N LEU A 269 -16.28 -20.28 -7.13
CA LEU A 269 -15.07 -19.88 -6.41
C LEU A 269 -13.99 -20.96 -6.54
N PRO A 270 -12.71 -20.58 -6.70
CA PRO A 270 -11.61 -21.54 -6.81
C PRO A 270 -11.43 -22.32 -5.50
N SER A 271 -11.08 -23.60 -5.60
CA SER A 271 -10.94 -24.50 -4.44
C SER A 271 -9.82 -24.11 -3.46
N GLY A 272 -8.80 -23.41 -3.96
CA GLY A 272 -7.66 -22.90 -3.19
C GLY A 272 -7.93 -21.61 -2.41
N LEU A 273 -9.13 -21.01 -2.52
CA LEU A 273 -9.48 -19.78 -1.83
C LEU A 273 -9.50 -19.98 -0.31
N MET A 274 -8.82 -19.08 0.42
CA MET A 274 -8.61 -19.14 1.87
C MET A 274 -9.41 -18.06 2.62
N TRP A 275 -9.50 -16.84 2.06
CA TRP A 275 -10.34 -15.76 2.57
C TRP A 275 -11.26 -15.23 1.49
N PHE A 276 -12.54 -15.06 1.85
CA PHE A 276 -13.54 -14.47 0.97
C PHE A 276 -14.42 -13.47 1.72
N GLU A 277 -14.50 -12.25 1.20
CA GLU A 277 -15.34 -11.19 1.73
C GLU A 277 -16.15 -10.52 0.61
N TRP A 278 -17.48 -10.62 0.69
CA TRP A 278 -18.39 -9.95 -0.23
C TRP A 278 -19.70 -9.58 0.49
N PRO A 279 -19.73 -8.42 1.17
CA PRO A 279 -20.94 -7.90 1.81
C PRO A 279 -22.06 -7.62 0.81
N ASN A 280 -23.31 -7.84 1.22
CA ASN A 280 -24.51 -7.65 0.40
C ASN A 280 -24.55 -8.51 -0.88
N CYS A 281 -23.81 -9.62 -0.92
CA CYS A 281 -23.78 -10.49 -2.09
C CYS A 281 -25.18 -11.05 -2.41
N GLY A 282 -25.63 -10.82 -3.63
CA GLY A 282 -26.90 -11.31 -4.17
C GLY A 282 -26.80 -12.62 -4.96
N SER A 283 -25.57 -13.06 -5.27
CA SER A 283 -25.29 -14.23 -6.10
C SER A 283 -25.28 -15.53 -5.28
N THR A 284 -25.55 -16.65 -5.94
CA THR A 284 -25.34 -17.98 -5.35
C THR A 284 -23.89 -18.36 -5.54
N LEU A 285 -23.25 -18.91 -4.50
CA LEU A 285 -21.83 -19.25 -4.54
C LEU A 285 -21.63 -20.75 -4.41
N GLU A 286 -20.86 -21.32 -5.33
CA GLU A 286 -20.38 -22.69 -5.25
C GLU A 286 -18.86 -22.72 -5.38
N PHE A 287 -18.22 -23.68 -4.71
CA PHE A 287 -16.79 -23.87 -4.87
C PHE A 287 -16.56 -24.91 -5.96
N SER A 288 -15.56 -24.69 -6.81
CA SER A 288 -15.10 -25.69 -7.77
C SER A 288 -14.76 -27.01 -7.06
N TYR A 289 -14.88 -28.12 -7.79
CA TYR A 289 -14.55 -29.45 -7.28
C TYR A 289 -13.13 -29.51 -6.70
N GLY A 290 -12.99 -30.07 -5.50
CA GLY A 290 -11.70 -30.22 -4.80
C GLY A 290 -11.81 -30.07 -3.28
N SER A 291 -10.67 -30.23 -2.60
CA SER A 291 -10.56 -29.92 -1.17
C SER A 291 -10.66 -28.41 -0.97
N LYS A 292 -11.72 -27.98 -0.30
CA LYS A 292 -11.99 -26.56 -0.01
C LYS A 292 -11.04 -26.10 1.09
N LYS A 293 -10.26 -25.05 0.82
CA LYS A 293 -9.28 -24.47 1.77
C LYS A 293 -9.78 -23.20 2.48
N LEU A 294 -11.06 -22.88 2.37
CA LEU A 294 -11.60 -21.64 2.93
C LEU A 294 -11.55 -21.67 4.47
N VAL A 295 -10.82 -20.70 5.04
CA VAL A 295 -10.66 -20.51 6.49
C VAL A 295 -11.52 -19.34 6.97
N GLY A 296 -11.56 -18.25 6.20
CA GLY A 296 -12.30 -17.03 6.54
C GLY A 296 -13.37 -16.66 5.52
N LEU A 297 -14.53 -16.23 6.03
CA LEU A 297 -15.71 -15.88 5.25
C LEU A 297 -16.44 -14.68 5.87
N ASP A 298 -16.67 -13.64 5.08
CA ASP A 298 -17.52 -12.51 5.44
C ASP A 298 -18.52 -12.20 4.31
N MET A 299 -19.78 -12.54 4.55
CA MET A 299 -20.88 -12.27 3.63
C MET A 299 -22.04 -11.58 4.35
N ARG A 300 -21.71 -10.63 5.24
CA ARG A 300 -22.73 -9.85 5.97
C ARG A 300 -23.78 -9.26 5.03
N ASN A 301 -25.04 -9.23 5.48
CA ASN A 301 -26.19 -8.71 4.74
C ASN A 301 -26.50 -9.42 3.41
N SER A 302 -25.98 -10.64 3.20
CA SER A 302 -26.26 -11.43 2.00
C SER A 302 -27.50 -12.33 2.19
N LYS A 303 -28.23 -12.60 1.11
CA LYS A 303 -29.46 -13.43 1.14
C LYS A 303 -29.16 -14.94 1.05
N ILE A 304 -28.23 -15.42 1.87
CA ILE A 304 -27.81 -16.83 1.84
C ILE A 304 -28.91 -17.69 2.47
N LYS A 305 -29.55 -18.54 1.66
CA LYS A 305 -30.65 -19.43 2.10
C LYS A 305 -30.17 -20.74 2.72
N GLU A 306 -28.96 -21.19 2.40
CA GLU A 306 -28.34 -22.36 3.00
C GLU A 306 -26.85 -22.09 3.23
N ALA A 307 -26.37 -22.24 4.48
CA ALA A 307 -24.93 -22.30 4.73
C ALA A 307 -24.39 -23.55 4.00
N PRO A 308 -23.39 -23.44 3.12
CA PRO A 308 -22.92 -24.61 2.39
C PRO A 308 -22.43 -25.67 3.39
N ARG A 309 -23.04 -26.86 3.31
CA ARG A 309 -22.96 -27.96 4.29
C ARG A 309 -21.55 -28.54 4.55
N HIS A 310 -20.51 -27.88 4.06
CA HIS A 310 -19.12 -28.37 4.02
C HIS A 310 -18.10 -27.37 4.58
N PHE A 311 -18.58 -26.36 5.31
CA PHE A 311 -17.72 -25.36 5.92
C PHE A 311 -17.41 -25.71 7.38
N ASN A 312 -16.16 -26.04 7.69
CA ASN A 312 -15.58 -25.83 9.02
C ASN A 312 -15.23 -24.33 9.18
N VAL A 313 -16.19 -23.46 8.92
CA VAL A 313 -15.99 -22.01 9.03
C VAL A 313 -16.27 -21.64 10.48
N ARG A 314 -15.30 -21.02 11.16
CA ARG A 314 -15.61 -20.15 12.29
C ARG A 314 -16.40 -18.98 11.70
N ILE A 315 -17.72 -19.13 11.64
CA ILE A 315 -18.62 -18.06 11.24
C ILE A 315 -18.50 -17.01 12.35
N TYR A 316 -17.69 -15.99 12.14
CA TYR A 316 -17.76 -14.76 12.92
C TYR A 316 -19.01 -13.99 12.45
N SER A 317 -20.18 -14.59 12.67
CA SER A 317 -21.44 -13.86 12.60
C SER A 317 -21.44 -12.90 13.77
N VAL A 318 -21.04 -11.67 13.53
CA VAL A 318 -21.47 -10.58 14.39
C VAL A 318 -22.94 -10.35 14.04
N LEU A 319 -23.80 -11.11 14.69
CA LEU A 319 -25.22 -10.82 14.82
C LEU A 319 -25.31 -9.53 15.65
N PHE A 320 -25.42 -8.38 15.00
CA PHE A 320 -26.08 -7.25 15.62
C PHE A 320 -27.57 -7.38 15.31
N HIS A 321 -28.35 -7.50 16.39
CA HIS A 321 -29.81 -7.55 16.39
C HIS A 321 -30.43 -6.29 15.81
#